data_AF-A0A414L5B8-F1
#
_entry.id   AF-A0A414L5B8-F1
#
_cell.length_a   1.000
_cell.length_b   1.000
_cell.length_c   1.000
_cell.angle_alpha   90.00
_cell.angle_beta   90.00
_cell.angle_gamma   90.00
#
_symmetry.space_group_name_H-M   'P 1'
#
loop_
_entity.id
_entity.type
_entity.pdbx_description
1 polymer ?
#
loop_
_entity_poly.entity_id
_entity_poly.type
_entity_poly.pdbx_seq_one_letter_code
_entity_poly.pdbx_strand_id
1 'polypeptide(L)'
;MRPLIFFALLSIVCSCSLHPQMPEGKNITINLKLDSTISNHEQWVYLHRYDDNEFLIEDSAFIKKGQKEITLYGYTPEEHAYSVLFAKKGPIELYLILAPNSYIETDISETDNKMNVTKKVKGSYATNEYVDNIKKQSAIHQKKRELYAELSRPDLSDNEEKRIQKQLDIAEMQLDSMEMNLINNSQSPSNVWGALYRFSEKVKRDSLTTLVKKALKRFPNNKKIKSLIYKPKNGYPPESEASKQRSERIFQIIDARINESIKLKEKKEETTTNINDLTFLSDKGEEVTISKLTGEYILIDFWASWCIPCLEGMPYIKQAEKMCNGKLKVCLISMDKDHKTWKECIVRWKVENFVNLTAINSKGEQIEGVNIKAIPYNYLLNKDHEIVATNIHQKELLEKLNELMKKE
;
A
#
# COMPACT_ATOMS: atom_id res chain seq x y z
N MET A 1 51.31 -65.46 -21.86
CA MET A 1 50.44 -64.77 -20.90
C MET A 1 50.39 -63.28 -21.27
N ARG A 2 49.25 -62.80 -21.78
CA ARG A 2 48.98 -61.37 -21.99
C ARG A 2 48.33 -60.82 -20.71
N PRO A 3 48.73 -59.66 -20.17
CA PRO A 3 47.92 -59.00 -19.15
C PRO A 3 46.86 -58.13 -19.84
N LEU A 4 45.59 -58.35 -19.49
CA LEU A 4 44.52 -57.40 -19.76
C LEU A 4 44.70 -56.19 -18.84
N ILE A 5 44.88 -55.01 -19.40
CA ILE A 5 44.78 -53.74 -18.67
C ILE A 5 43.34 -53.25 -18.84
N PHE A 6 42.57 -53.29 -17.76
CA PHE A 6 41.24 -52.68 -17.67
C PHE A 6 41.41 -51.16 -17.57
N PHE A 7 41.07 -50.43 -18.63
CA PHE A 7 40.87 -48.99 -18.55
C PHE A 7 39.48 -48.71 -17.96
N ALA A 8 39.44 -48.28 -16.70
CA ALA A 8 38.26 -47.68 -16.12
C ALA A 8 38.08 -46.27 -16.72
N LEU A 9 37.15 -46.13 -17.66
CA LEU A 9 36.66 -44.85 -18.16
C LEU A 9 35.87 -44.18 -17.03
N LEU A 10 36.53 -43.31 -16.27
CA LEU A 10 35.87 -42.41 -15.32
C LEU A 10 35.21 -41.28 -16.13
N SER A 11 33.98 -41.51 -16.59
CA SER A 11 33.15 -40.48 -17.20
C SER A 11 32.74 -39.47 -16.12
N ILE A 12 33.49 -38.38 -16.00
CA ILE A 12 33.09 -37.18 -15.28
C ILE A 12 31.90 -36.60 -16.04
N VAL A 13 30.69 -36.92 -15.58
CA VAL A 13 29.48 -36.20 -15.98
C VAL A 13 29.58 -34.83 -15.33
N CYS A 14 30.19 -33.88 -16.05
CA CYS A 14 30.13 -32.48 -15.71
C CYS A 14 28.69 -32.04 -15.98
N SER A 15 27.81 -32.18 -15.00
CA SER A 15 26.51 -31.53 -15.01
C SER A 15 26.75 -30.02 -14.88
N CYS A 16 27.08 -29.38 -15.99
CA CYS A 16 26.96 -27.95 -16.13
C CYS A 16 25.46 -27.62 -16.02
N SER A 17 24.97 -27.40 -14.81
CA SER A 17 23.75 -26.62 -14.63
C SER A 17 24.02 -25.27 -15.29
N LEU A 18 23.29 -24.96 -16.36
CA LEU A 18 23.28 -23.66 -17.03
C LEU A 18 22.72 -22.61 -16.05
N HIS A 19 23.50 -22.25 -15.03
CA HIS A 19 23.26 -21.05 -14.26
C HIS A 19 24.30 -20.05 -14.70
N PRO A 20 23.89 -18.87 -15.22
CA PRO A 20 24.84 -17.84 -15.59
C PRO A 20 25.74 -17.55 -14.39
N GLN A 21 27.05 -17.58 -14.63
CA GLN A 21 28.06 -17.32 -13.61
C GLN A 21 27.79 -15.95 -13.00
N MET A 22 27.74 -15.88 -11.67
CA MET A 22 27.43 -14.64 -10.95
C MET A 22 28.40 -13.51 -11.39
N PRO A 23 27.88 -12.32 -11.77
CA PRO A 23 28.73 -11.20 -12.15
C PRO A 23 29.71 -10.81 -11.04
N GLU A 24 30.87 -10.29 -11.42
CA GLU A 24 31.86 -9.79 -10.47
C GLU A 24 31.26 -8.70 -9.56
N GLY A 25 31.60 -8.76 -8.27
CA GLY A 25 31.11 -7.81 -7.27
C GLY A 25 29.67 -8.05 -6.79
N LYS A 26 28.96 -9.05 -7.32
CA LYS A 26 27.63 -9.45 -6.84
C LYS A 26 27.72 -10.60 -5.85
N ASN A 27 26.77 -10.67 -4.92
CA ASN A 27 26.66 -11.76 -3.95
C ASN A 27 25.21 -12.17 -3.64
N ILE A 28 24.25 -11.71 -4.44
CA ILE A 28 22.85 -12.11 -4.37
C ILE A 28 22.43 -12.57 -5.75
N THR A 29 21.67 -13.66 -5.82
CA THR A 29 21.00 -14.14 -7.04
C THR A 29 19.51 -14.24 -6.78
N ILE A 30 18.68 -13.67 -7.67
CA ILE A 30 17.22 -13.75 -7.60
C ILE A 30 16.72 -14.35 -8.92
N ASN A 31 16.24 -15.58 -8.86
CA ASN A 31 15.62 -16.27 -10.00
C ASN A 31 14.09 -16.13 -9.92
N LEU A 32 13.51 -15.53 -10.95
CA LEU A 32 12.07 -15.31 -11.08
C LEU A 32 11.54 -16.20 -12.20
N LYS A 33 10.67 -17.14 -11.85
CA LYS A 33 9.93 -17.96 -12.82
C LYS A 33 8.66 -17.22 -13.23
N LEU A 34 8.44 -17.08 -14.52
CA LEU A 34 7.41 -16.23 -15.10
C LEU A 34 6.30 -17.10 -15.69
N ASP A 35 5.06 -16.85 -15.29
CA ASP A 35 3.93 -17.47 -15.97
C ASP A 35 3.72 -16.89 -17.39
N SER A 36 2.76 -17.45 -18.13
CA SER A 36 2.46 -16.99 -19.50
C SER A 36 1.94 -15.56 -19.57
N THR A 37 1.26 -15.06 -18.54
CA THR A 37 0.71 -13.69 -18.50
C THR A 37 1.82 -12.66 -18.37
N ILE A 38 2.91 -12.99 -17.68
CA ILE A 38 4.08 -12.12 -17.54
C ILE A 38 5.01 -12.25 -18.74
N SER A 39 5.33 -13.49 -19.13
CA SER A 39 6.30 -13.79 -20.19
C SER A 39 5.82 -13.41 -21.60
N ASN A 40 4.51 -13.23 -21.82
CA ASN A 40 3.99 -12.75 -23.11
C ASN A 40 4.23 -11.26 -23.36
N HIS A 41 4.68 -10.50 -22.35
CA HIS A 41 4.96 -9.07 -22.47
C HIS A 41 6.46 -8.79 -22.41
N GLU A 42 6.98 -8.15 -23.45
CA GLU A 42 8.34 -7.64 -23.46
C GLU A 42 8.44 -6.39 -22.57
N GLN A 43 9.33 -6.47 -21.58
CA GLN A 43 9.48 -5.43 -20.56
C GLN A 43 10.80 -5.56 -19.82
N TRP A 44 11.22 -4.44 -19.22
CA TRP A 44 12.30 -4.43 -18.24
C TRP A 44 11.78 -4.82 -16.85
N VAL A 45 12.65 -5.46 -16.10
CA VAL A 45 12.51 -5.71 -14.67
C VAL A 45 13.71 -5.11 -13.96
N TYR A 46 13.47 -4.42 -12.87
CA TYR A 46 14.48 -3.70 -12.11
C TYR A 46 14.58 -4.26 -10.70
N LEU A 47 15.81 -4.47 -10.22
CA LEU A 47 16.10 -4.66 -8.80
C LEU A 47 16.59 -3.32 -8.26
N HIS A 48 15.93 -2.78 -7.25
CA HIS A 48 16.32 -1.51 -6.66
C HIS A 48 16.20 -1.52 -5.13
N ARG A 49 16.87 -0.56 -4.48
CA ARG A 49 16.80 -0.34 -3.03
C ARG A 49 17.24 1.08 -2.68
N TYR A 50 16.95 1.48 -1.45
CA TYR A 50 17.60 2.62 -0.80
C TYR A 50 18.71 2.14 0.11
N ASP A 51 19.93 2.63 -0.05
CA ASP A 51 21.00 2.51 0.93
C ASP A 51 21.11 3.82 1.71
N ASP A 52 20.64 3.83 2.96
CA ASP A 52 20.40 5.05 3.72
C ASP A 52 19.57 6.08 2.91
N ASN A 53 20.20 7.15 2.41
CA ASN A 53 19.57 8.21 1.63
C ASN A 53 19.87 8.13 0.13
N GLU A 54 20.54 7.08 -0.35
CA GLU A 54 20.91 6.87 -1.74
C GLU A 54 20.07 5.77 -2.39
N PHE A 55 19.38 6.09 -3.45
CA PHE A 55 18.66 5.16 -4.30
C PHE A 55 19.60 4.48 -5.29
N LEU A 56 19.51 3.15 -5.35
CA LEU A 56 20.33 2.30 -6.20
C LEU A 56 19.43 1.43 -7.07
N ILE A 57 19.74 1.41 -8.37
CA ILE A 57 19.29 0.34 -9.27
C ILE A 57 20.43 -0.66 -9.30
N GLU A 58 20.19 -1.82 -8.70
CA GLU A 58 21.20 -2.85 -8.49
C GLU A 58 21.41 -3.69 -9.75
N ASP A 59 20.32 -3.98 -10.45
CA ASP A 59 20.35 -4.71 -11.71
C ASP A 59 19.07 -4.47 -12.52
N SER A 60 19.12 -4.82 -13.80
CA SER A 60 17.96 -4.85 -14.66
C SER A 60 18.04 -5.98 -15.68
N ALA A 61 16.93 -6.65 -15.93
CA ALA A 61 16.82 -7.70 -16.94
C ALA A 61 15.67 -7.38 -17.91
N PHE A 62 15.88 -7.67 -19.20
CA PHE A 62 14.82 -7.55 -20.20
C PHE A 62 14.18 -8.92 -20.44
N ILE A 63 12.86 -9.00 -20.28
CA ILE A 63 12.07 -10.19 -20.61
C ILE A 63 11.76 -10.16 -22.09
N LYS A 64 12.19 -11.18 -22.83
CA LYS A 64 11.76 -11.43 -24.21
C LYS A 64 10.43 -12.18 -24.24
N LYS A 65 9.67 -12.03 -25.33
CA LYS A 65 8.39 -12.74 -25.49
C LYS A 65 8.57 -14.25 -25.36
N GLY A 66 7.80 -14.87 -24.46
CA GLY A 66 7.83 -16.31 -24.16
C GLY A 66 8.97 -16.75 -23.22
N GLN A 67 9.80 -15.82 -22.72
CA GLN A 67 10.85 -16.13 -21.77
C GLN A 67 10.26 -16.47 -20.39
N LYS A 68 10.51 -17.68 -19.90
CA LYS A 68 9.89 -18.23 -18.68
C LYS A 68 10.67 -17.97 -17.40
N GLU A 69 11.87 -17.44 -17.49
CA GLU A 69 12.71 -17.16 -16.34
C GLU A 69 13.62 -15.96 -16.59
N ILE A 70 13.87 -15.19 -15.53
CA ILE A 70 14.91 -14.16 -15.50
C ILE A 70 15.69 -14.25 -14.19
N THR A 71 16.94 -13.82 -14.25
CA THR A 71 17.82 -13.72 -13.09
C THR A 71 18.23 -12.26 -12.89
N LEU A 72 18.16 -11.78 -11.65
CA LEU A 72 18.67 -10.49 -11.21
C LEU A 72 19.78 -10.70 -10.18
N TYR A 73 20.79 -9.82 -10.19
CA TYR A 73 21.96 -9.90 -9.31
C TYR A 73 22.10 -8.66 -8.41
N GLY A 74 22.18 -8.88 -7.10
CA GLY A 74 22.36 -7.83 -6.11
C GLY A 74 23.72 -7.91 -5.42
N TYR A 75 24.06 -6.86 -4.68
CA TYR A 75 25.14 -6.91 -3.70
C TYR A 75 24.66 -6.34 -2.36
N THR A 76 24.88 -7.09 -1.28
CA THR A 76 24.68 -6.55 0.07
C THR A 76 25.80 -7.01 1.01
N PRO A 77 26.36 -6.13 1.84
CA PRO A 77 27.34 -6.51 2.86
C PRO A 77 26.67 -7.06 4.14
N GLU A 78 25.40 -6.70 4.36
CA GLU A 78 24.58 -7.15 5.49
C GLU A 78 23.11 -7.31 5.03
N GLU A 79 22.23 -7.76 5.91
CA GLU A 79 20.82 -7.93 5.56
C GLU A 79 20.17 -6.58 5.19
N HIS A 80 19.47 -6.55 4.05
CA HIS A 80 18.90 -5.33 3.50
C HIS A 80 17.60 -5.60 2.71
N ALA A 81 16.71 -4.61 2.68
CA ALA A 81 15.49 -4.62 1.90
C ALA A 81 15.74 -4.26 0.42
N TYR A 82 15.07 -4.95 -0.49
CA TYR A 82 15.10 -4.75 -1.93
C TYR A 82 13.68 -4.80 -2.48
N SER A 83 13.47 -4.13 -3.60
CA SER A 83 12.24 -4.19 -4.37
C SER A 83 12.53 -4.64 -5.79
N VAL A 84 11.69 -5.56 -6.29
CA VAL A 84 11.66 -5.92 -7.72
C VAL A 84 10.46 -5.25 -8.37
N LEU A 85 10.73 -4.45 -9.41
CA LEU A 85 9.74 -3.74 -10.20
C LEU A 85 9.69 -4.29 -11.62
N PHE A 86 8.51 -4.70 -12.07
CA PHE A 86 8.24 -4.98 -13.48
C PHE A 86 7.72 -3.71 -14.16
N ALA A 87 8.24 -3.37 -15.34
CA ALA A 87 7.88 -2.10 -15.99
C ALA A 87 6.44 -2.05 -16.53
N LYS A 88 5.80 -3.21 -16.78
CA LYS A 88 4.44 -3.28 -17.36
C LYS A 88 3.52 -4.25 -16.60
N LYS A 89 3.82 -5.55 -16.64
CA LYS A 89 3.00 -6.63 -16.04
C LYS A 89 3.80 -7.39 -14.99
N GLY A 90 3.25 -7.54 -13.80
CA GLY A 90 3.88 -8.15 -12.64
C GLY A 90 3.88 -7.23 -11.40
N PRO A 91 4.61 -7.55 -10.34
CA PRO A 91 4.68 -6.70 -9.15
C PRO A 91 5.22 -5.31 -9.47
N ILE A 92 4.60 -4.26 -8.90
CA ILE A 92 5.20 -2.92 -8.89
C ILE A 92 6.31 -2.90 -7.82
N GLU A 93 6.01 -3.43 -6.64
CA GLU A 93 6.98 -3.65 -5.58
C GLU A 93 6.85 -5.07 -5.02
N LEU A 94 7.72 -5.98 -5.48
CA LEU A 94 7.95 -7.24 -4.77
C LEU A 94 9.05 -7.01 -3.74
N TYR A 95 8.65 -6.91 -2.48
CA TYR A 95 9.54 -6.63 -1.37
C TYR A 95 10.27 -7.88 -0.89
N LEU A 96 11.59 -7.80 -0.82
CA LEU A 96 12.47 -8.89 -0.40
C LEU A 96 13.47 -8.39 0.65
N ILE A 97 13.69 -9.16 1.70
CA ILE A 97 14.78 -8.94 2.65
C ILE A 97 15.89 -9.95 2.35
N LEU A 98 17.05 -9.46 1.91
CA LEU A 98 18.14 -10.26 1.37
C LEU A 98 19.39 -10.10 2.22
N ALA A 99 20.08 -11.20 2.46
CA ALA A 99 21.37 -11.25 3.16
C ALA A 99 22.51 -11.59 2.17
N PRO A 100 23.79 -11.39 2.54
CA PRO A 100 24.90 -11.82 1.71
C PRO A 100 24.76 -13.30 1.31
N ASN A 101 25.07 -13.62 0.05
CA ASN A 101 24.98 -14.98 -0.53
C ASN A 101 23.56 -15.55 -0.64
N SER A 102 22.52 -14.70 -0.61
CA SER A 102 21.14 -15.15 -0.83
C SER A 102 20.95 -15.67 -2.25
N TYR A 103 20.35 -16.86 -2.37
CA TYR A 103 19.82 -17.40 -3.62
C TYR A 103 18.30 -17.49 -3.51
N ILE A 104 17.59 -16.63 -4.22
CA ILE A 104 16.13 -16.53 -4.16
C ILE A 104 15.51 -17.22 -5.36
N GLU A 105 14.44 -17.97 -5.13
CA GLU A 105 13.61 -18.56 -6.18
C GLU A 105 12.14 -18.30 -5.86
N THR A 106 11.41 -17.71 -6.80
CA THR A 106 9.97 -17.48 -6.66
C THR A 106 9.29 -17.40 -8.02
N ASP A 107 8.01 -17.80 -8.07
CA ASP A 107 7.16 -17.66 -9.25
C ASP A 107 6.49 -16.28 -9.25
N ILE A 108 6.31 -15.70 -10.43
CA ILE A 108 5.60 -14.44 -10.67
C ILE A 108 4.45 -14.71 -11.62
N SER A 109 3.25 -14.37 -11.17
CA SER A 109 2.02 -14.58 -11.93
C SER A 109 1.14 -13.34 -12.02
N GLU A 110 0.05 -13.41 -12.79
CA GLU A 110 -0.93 -12.32 -12.93
C GLU A 110 -1.45 -11.80 -11.58
N THR A 111 -1.62 -12.68 -10.60
CA THR A 111 -2.09 -12.34 -9.23
C THR A 111 -1.10 -11.49 -8.42
N ASP A 112 0.14 -11.38 -8.90
CA ASP A 112 1.18 -10.50 -8.37
C ASP A 112 1.17 -9.13 -9.07
N ASN A 113 0.26 -8.86 -10.02
CA ASN A 113 0.14 -7.58 -10.71
C ASN A 113 -0.54 -6.49 -9.85
N LYS A 114 0.14 -6.06 -8.78
CA LYS A 114 -0.33 -5.07 -7.80
C LYS A 114 0.82 -4.24 -7.21
N MET A 115 0.46 -3.18 -6.49
CA MET A 115 1.42 -2.23 -5.90
C MET A 115 2.38 -2.93 -4.95
N ASN A 116 1.87 -3.45 -3.84
CA ASN A 116 2.67 -4.08 -2.79
C ASN A 116 2.51 -5.60 -2.84
N VAL A 117 3.56 -6.31 -3.19
CA VAL A 117 3.60 -7.77 -3.21
C VAL A 117 4.53 -8.28 -2.14
N THR A 118 3.95 -8.99 -1.18
CA THR A 118 4.68 -9.74 -0.17
C THR A 118 4.25 -11.20 -0.28
N LYS A 119 5.17 -12.08 -0.68
CA LYS A 119 4.93 -13.52 -0.76
C LYS A 119 6.13 -14.27 -0.25
N LYS A 120 5.91 -15.52 0.18
CA LYS A 120 7.00 -16.39 0.59
C LYS A 120 7.89 -16.73 -0.61
N VAL A 121 9.17 -16.83 -0.36
CA VAL A 121 10.20 -17.16 -1.34
C VAL A 121 11.12 -18.25 -0.81
N LYS A 122 11.73 -19.02 -1.69
CA LYS A 122 12.83 -19.91 -1.31
C LYS A 122 14.08 -19.06 -1.09
N GLY A 123 14.86 -19.39 -0.06
CA GLY A 123 16.19 -18.79 0.16
C GLY A 123 16.25 -17.50 0.99
N SER A 124 15.14 -17.00 1.54
CA SER A 124 15.15 -15.91 2.52
C SER A 124 14.26 -16.19 3.72
N TYR A 125 14.87 -16.46 4.88
CA TYR A 125 14.16 -16.56 6.15
C TYR A 125 13.49 -15.23 6.52
N ALA A 126 14.21 -14.11 6.39
CA ALA A 126 13.75 -12.79 6.78
C ALA A 126 12.51 -12.35 5.98
N THR A 127 12.50 -12.56 4.67
CA THR A 127 11.33 -12.30 3.81
C THR A 127 10.14 -13.14 4.25
N ASN A 128 10.36 -14.42 4.53
CA ASN A 128 9.27 -15.33 4.91
C ASN A 128 8.69 -15.00 6.30
N GLU A 129 9.53 -14.64 7.26
CA GLU A 129 9.10 -14.15 8.57
C GLU A 129 8.33 -12.84 8.45
N TYR A 130 8.79 -11.91 7.61
CA TYR A 130 8.09 -10.65 7.34
C TYR A 130 6.69 -10.90 6.76
N VAL A 131 6.58 -11.77 5.77
CA VAL A 131 5.29 -12.17 5.15
C VAL A 131 4.35 -12.81 6.16
N ASP A 132 4.86 -13.70 7.02
CA ASP A 132 4.04 -14.33 8.07
C ASP A 132 3.52 -13.31 9.09
N ASN A 133 4.34 -12.32 9.44
CA ASN A 133 3.91 -11.26 10.36
C ASN A 133 2.88 -10.32 9.73
N ILE A 134 3.07 -9.88 8.48
CA ILE A 134 2.05 -9.06 7.80
C ILE A 134 0.72 -9.80 7.74
N LYS A 135 0.72 -11.08 7.39
CA LYS A 135 -0.53 -11.86 7.32
C LYS A 135 -1.24 -11.88 8.67
N LYS A 136 -0.52 -12.13 9.76
CA LYS A 136 -1.09 -12.10 11.13
C LYS A 136 -1.61 -10.70 11.50
N GLN A 137 -0.83 -9.65 11.21
CA GLN A 137 -1.24 -8.26 11.48
C GLN A 137 -2.47 -7.86 10.68
N SER A 138 -2.57 -8.30 9.42
CA SER A 138 -3.70 -7.97 8.54
C SER A 138 -5.05 -8.43 9.10
N ALA A 139 -5.09 -9.60 9.73
CA ALA A 139 -6.29 -10.13 10.39
C ALA A 139 -6.67 -9.29 11.62
N ILE A 140 -5.68 -8.85 12.42
CA ILE A 140 -5.93 -7.99 13.57
C ILE A 140 -6.40 -6.60 13.12
N HIS A 141 -5.76 -6.03 12.10
CA HIS A 141 -6.19 -4.76 11.52
C HIS A 141 -7.59 -4.83 10.92
N GLN A 142 -7.95 -5.95 10.29
CA GLN A 142 -9.32 -6.19 9.83
C GLN A 142 -10.30 -6.19 11.00
N LYS A 143 -10.01 -6.94 12.06
CA LYS A 143 -10.84 -6.95 13.27
C LYS A 143 -10.96 -5.56 13.90
N LYS A 144 -9.87 -4.78 13.94
CA LYS A 144 -9.92 -3.39 14.40
C LYS A 144 -10.87 -2.54 13.55
N ARG A 145 -10.84 -2.67 12.21
CA ARG A 145 -11.77 -1.96 11.32
C ARG A 145 -13.23 -2.33 11.61
N GLU A 146 -13.51 -3.61 11.83
CA GLU A 146 -14.85 -4.09 12.20
C GLU A 146 -15.30 -3.53 13.55
N LEU A 147 -14.41 -3.53 14.57
CA LEU A 147 -14.69 -2.94 15.89
C LEU A 147 -14.91 -1.43 15.84
N TYR A 148 -14.13 -0.70 15.04
CA TYR A 148 -14.36 0.73 14.83
C TYR A 148 -15.69 1.00 14.13
N ALA A 149 -16.10 0.11 13.20
CA ALA A 149 -17.42 0.20 12.59
C ALA A 149 -18.54 -0.05 13.60
N GLU A 150 -18.39 -1.03 14.50
CA GLU A 150 -19.32 -1.24 15.62
C GLU A 150 -19.37 -0.01 16.56
N LEU A 151 -18.23 0.58 16.88
CA LEU A 151 -18.13 1.74 17.78
C LEU A 151 -18.84 2.98 17.22
N SER A 152 -19.04 3.02 15.91
CA SER A 152 -19.68 4.15 15.22
C SER A 152 -21.20 4.02 15.16
N ARG A 153 -21.78 2.96 15.72
CA ARG A 153 -23.23 2.81 15.86
C ARG A 153 -23.80 3.85 16.85
N PRO A 154 -24.95 4.47 16.56
CA PRO A 154 -25.51 5.55 17.38
C PRO A 154 -26.35 5.05 18.55
N ASP A 155 -26.82 3.80 18.47
CA ASP A 155 -27.64 3.13 19.47
C ASP A 155 -26.80 2.35 20.48
N LEU A 156 -25.49 2.58 20.48
CA LEU A 156 -24.54 1.86 21.31
C LEU A 156 -24.72 2.22 22.78
N SER A 157 -24.97 1.24 23.63
CA SER A 157 -24.99 1.46 25.09
C SER A 157 -23.59 1.65 25.65
N ASP A 158 -23.46 2.37 26.78
CA ASP A 158 -22.18 2.54 27.50
C ASP A 158 -21.44 1.22 27.76
N ASN A 159 -22.20 0.13 27.99
CA ASN A 159 -21.63 -1.19 28.24
C ASN A 159 -21.05 -1.82 26.96
N GLU A 160 -21.72 -1.62 25.83
CA GLU A 160 -21.23 -2.08 24.53
C GLU A 160 -20.01 -1.27 24.08
N GLU A 161 -20.03 0.05 24.27
CA GLU A 161 -18.88 0.93 23.99
C GLU A 161 -17.66 0.48 24.79
N LYS A 162 -17.79 0.30 26.12
CA LYS A 162 -16.71 -0.20 26.97
C LYS A 162 -16.21 -1.58 26.53
N ARG A 163 -17.11 -2.47 26.10
CA ARG A 163 -16.75 -3.80 25.59
C ARG A 163 -15.95 -3.70 24.29
N ILE A 164 -16.36 -2.84 23.36
CA ILE A 164 -15.67 -2.65 22.07
C ILE A 164 -14.31 -1.99 22.30
N GLN A 165 -14.23 -0.95 23.13
CA GLN A 165 -12.97 -0.31 23.47
C GLN A 165 -11.98 -1.30 24.10
N LYS A 166 -12.44 -2.15 25.04
CA LYS A 166 -11.61 -3.22 25.60
C LYS A 166 -11.10 -4.19 24.52
N GLN A 167 -11.89 -4.50 23.51
CA GLN A 167 -11.44 -5.36 22.40
C GLN A 167 -10.43 -4.67 21.49
N LEU A 168 -10.59 -3.35 21.26
CA LEU A 168 -9.60 -2.54 20.53
C LEU A 168 -8.26 -2.50 21.29
N ASP A 169 -8.30 -2.32 22.61
CA ASP A 169 -7.10 -2.33 23.46
C ASP A 169 -6.42 -3.70 23.40
N ILE A 170 -7.18 -4.80 23.46
CA ILE A 170 -6.64 -6.17 23.30
C ILE A 170 -6.00 -6.34 21.91
N ALA A 171 -6.64 -5.85 20.85
CA ALA A 171 -6.09 -5.93 19.50
C ALA A 171 -4.79 -5.13 19.36
N GLU A 172 -4.70 -3.94 19.98
CA GLU A 172 -3.47 -3.15 20.01
C GLU A 172 -2.36 -3.87 20.81
N MET A 173 -2.69 -4.43 21.98
CA MET A 173 -1.75 -5.23 22.78
C MET A 173 -1.25 -6.46 22.01
N GLN A 174 -2.08 -7.08 21.18
CA GLN A 174 -1.67 -8.18 20.31
C GLN A 174 -0.65 -7.71 19.26
N LEU A 175 -0.88 -6.56 18.61
CA LEU A 175 0.07 -5.98 17.67
C LEU A 175 1.40 -5.66 18.35
N ASP A 176 1.37 -5.00 19.50
CA ASP A 176 2.58 -4.68 20.26
C ASP A 176 3.32 -5.94 20.74
N SER A 177 2.58 -6.98 21.15
CA SER A 177 3.15 -8.29 21.51
C SER A 177 3.88 -8.94 20.32
N MET A 178 3.33 -8.83 19.11
CA MET A 178 3.98 -9.33 17.89
C MET A 178 5.27 -8.56 17.59
N GLU A 179 5.27 -7.23 17.72
CA GLU A 179 6.49 -6.42 17.55
C GLU A 179 7.54 -6.73 18.61
N MET A 180 7.13 -6.92 19.87
CA MET A 180 8.02 -7.35 20.93
C MET A 180 8.59 -8.74 20.67
N ASN A 181 7.81 -9.66 20.13
CA ASN A 181 8.28 -10.99 19.73
C ASN A 181 9.34 -10.89 18.64
N LEU A 182 9.18 -10.02 17.64
CA LEU A 182 10.20 -9.75 16.64
C LEU A 182 11.50 -9.27 17.30
N ILE A 183 11.43 -8.22 18.13
CA ILE A 183 12.61 -7.67 18.83
C ILE A 183 13.36 -8.73 19.64
N ASN A 184 12.61 -9.59 20.34
CA ASN A 184 13.19 -10.57 21.25
C ASN A 184 13.73 -11.80 20.52
N ASN A 185 13.06 -12.26 19.47
CA ASN A 185 13.23 -13.63 18.96
C ASN A 185 13.60 -13.72 17.47
N SER A 186 13.28 -12.71 16.64
CA SER A 186 13.59 -12.75 15.21
C SER A 186 15.10 -12.83 14.98
N GLN A 187 15.52 -13.69 14.05
CA GLN A 187 16.93 -13.81 13.64
C GLN A 187 17.31 -12.76 12.58
N SER A 188 16.33 -12.04 12.03
CA SER A 188 16.53 -11.02 11.00
C SER A 188 16.74 -9.65 11.66
N PRO A 189 17.94 -9.04 11.56
CA PRO A 189 18.15 -7.68 12.05
C PRO A 189 17.25 -6.65 11.35
N SER A 190 16.84 -6.88 10.09
CA SER A 190 15.91 -5.99 9.38
C SER A 190 14.49 -6.04 9.95
N ASN A 191 13.99 -7.23 10.28
CA ASN A 191 12.68 -7.38 10.92
C ASN A 191 12.68 -6.79 12.34
N VAL A 192 13.78 -6.99 13.09
CA VAL A 192 13.99 -6.35 14.40
C VAL A 192 14.04 -4.83 14.28
N TRP A 193 14.77 -4.31 13.30
CA TRP A 193 14.83 -2.87 13.03
C TRP A 193 13.44 -2.30 12.71
N GLY A 194 12.68 -2.97 11.84
CA GLY A 194 11.32 -2.54 11.49
C GLY A 194 10.37 -2.49 12.70
N ALA A 195 10.47 -3.47 13.60
CA ALA A 195 9.71 -3.49 14.84
C ALA A 195 10.10 -2.36 15.80
N LEU A 196 11.42 -2.12 15.96
CA LEU A 196 11.92 -1.01 16.77
C LEU A 196 11.52 0.35 16.21
N TYR A 197 11.55 0.51 14.88
CA TYR A 197 11.13 1.73 14.21
C TYR A 197 9.64 2.02 14.48
N ARG A 198 8.76 1.03 14.34
CA ARG A 198 7.34 1.20 14.69
C ARG A 198 7.13 1.56 16.16
N PHE A 199 7.91 0.98 17.07
CA PHE A 199 7.86 1.40 18.49
C PHE A 199 8.38 2.81 18.71
N SER A 200 9.34 3.29 17.93
CA SER A 200 9.91 4.63 18.10
C SER A 200 8.87 5.75 17.97
N GLU A 201 7.80 5.49 17.22
CA GLU A 201 6.64 6.40 17.07
C GLU A 201 5.67 6.33 18.27
N LYS A 202 5.72 5.24 19.06
CA LYS A 202 4.76 4.97 20.16
C LYS A 202 5.33 5.20 21.56
N VAL A 203 6.64 5.04 21.75
CA VAL A 203 7.26 5.00 23.09
C VAL A 203 8.23 6.15 23.33
N LYS A 204 8.46 6.46 24.61
CA LYS A 204 9.47 7.43 25.02
C LYS A 204 10.88 6.97 24.61
N ARG A 205 11.76 7.95 24.38
CA ARG A 205 13.16 7.73 23.95
C ARG A 205 13.94 6.77 24.85
N ASP A 206 13.74 6.81 26.17
CA ASP A 206 14.46 5.93 27.11
C ASP A 206 14.01 4.46 26.99
N SER A 207 12.70 4.24 26.80
CA SER A 207 12.14 2.92 26.52
C SER A 207 12.67 2.37 25.20
N LEU A 208 12.67 3.19 24.14
CA LEU A 208 13.26 2.83 22.86
C LEU A 208 14.75 2.50 22.99
N THR A 209 15.51 3.32 23.73
CA THR A 209 16.93 3.11 23.99
C THR A 209 17.19 1.76 24.66
N THR A 210 16.34 1.35 25.59
CA THR A 210 16.42 0.05 26.24
C THR A 210 16.19 -1.10 25.26
N LEU A 211 15.16 -0.99 24.41
CA LEU A 211 14.85 -2.00 23.39
C LEU A 211 15.97 -2.10 22.34
N VAL A 212 16.51 -0.98 21.87
CA VAL A 212 17.62 -0.94 20.92
C VAL A 212 18.88 -1.54 21.53
N LYS A 213 19.24 -1.20 22.78
CA LYS A 213 20.38 -1.81 23.47
C LYS A 213 20.21 -3.33 23.61
N LYS A 214 18.99 -3.80 23.86
CA LYS A 214 18.67 -5.24 23.90
C LYS A 214 18.91 -5.91 22.54
N ALA A 215 18.43 -5.29 21.45
CA ALA A 215 18.65 -5.79 20.09
C ALA A 215 20.14 -5.80 19.71
N LEU A 216 20.90 -4.74 20.06
CA LEU A 216 22.34 -4.66 19.79
C LEU A 216 23.16 -5.71 20.54
N LYS A 217 22.69 -6.30 21.64
CA LYS A 217 23.37 -7.46 22.24
C LYS A 217 23.39 -8.67 21.30
N ARG A 218 22.37 -8.81 20.44
CA ARG A 218 22.24 -9.87 19.44
C ARG A 218 22.87 -9.48 18.11
N PHE A 219 22.83 -8.19 17.76
CA PHE A 219 23.34 -7.64 16.51
C PHE A 219 24.33 -6.47 16.77
N PRO A 220 25.51 -6.74 17.36
CA PRO A 220 26.40 -5.70 17.89
C PRO A 220 26.92 -4.70 16.86
N ASN A 221 27.04 -5.13 15.60
CA ASN A 221 27.58 -4.32 14.51
C ASN A 221 26.52 -3.77 13.56
N ASN A 222 25.22 -4.00 13.81
CA ASN A 222 24.17 -3.56 12.89
C ASN A 222 23.95 -2.05 12.98
N LYS A 223 24.28 -1.34 11.90
CA LYS A 223 24.26 0.13 11.85
C LYS A 223 22.84 0.69 11.92
N LYS A 224 21.88 0.04 11.26
CA LYS A 224 20.48 0.47 11.20
C LYS A 224 19.80 0.42 12.57
N ILE A 225 19.99 -0.66 13.33
CA ILE A 225 19.47 -0.77 14.70
C ILE A 225 20.09 0.32 15.58
N LYS A 226 21.40 0.56 15.45
CA LYS A 226 22.10 1.59 16.23
C LYS A 226 21.61 3.02 15.91
N SER A 227 21.31 3.31 14.64
CA SER A 227 20.93 4.66 14.20
C SER A 227 19.58 5.14 14.76
N LEU A 228 18.71 4.21 15.19
CA LEU A 228 17.41 4.54 15.81
C LEU A 228 17.54 5.41 17.08
N ILE A 229 18.65 5.28 17.83
CA ILE A 229 18.89 6.07 19.06
C ILE A 229 20.11 7.00 18.94
N TYR A 230 20.93 6.81 17.92
CA TYR A 230 22.09 7.65 17.61
C TYR A 230 21.97 8.20 16.19
N LYS A 231 21.31 9.36 16.05
CA LYS A 231 21.35 10.10 14.80
C LYS A 231 22.73 10.74 14.63
N PRO A 232 23.30 10.76 13.41
CA PRO A 232 24.53 11.51 13.16
C PRO A 232 24.33 12.98 13.55
N LYS A 233 25.34 13.59 14.17
CA LYS A 233 25.27 15.00 14.64
C LYS A 233 24.92 15.97 13.50
N ASN A 234 25.30 15.64 12.27
CA ASN A 234 25.09 16.45 11.07
C ASN A 234 23.99 15.86 10.14
N GLY A 235 23.21 14.88 10.61
CA GLY A 235 22.28 14.13 9.76
C GLY A 235 22.99 13.23 8.74
N TYR A 236 22.19 12.61 7.87
CA TYR A 236 22.71 11.96 6.67
C TYR A 236 23.13 13.03 5.66
N PRO A 237 24.15 12.78 4.82
CA PRO A 237 24.43 13.67 3.71
C PRO A 237 23.18 13.84 2.84
N PRO A 238 23.02 14.95 2.10
CA PRO A 238 21.97 15.07 1.10
C PRO A 238 22.09 13.96 0.07
N GLU A 239 20.94 13.53 -0.48
CA GLU A 239 20.88 12.61 -1.61
C GLU A 239 21.67 13.16 -2.81
N SER A 240 22.51 12.30 -3.40
CA SER A 240 23.31 12.63 -4.57
C SER A 240 22.43 12.86 -5.80
N GLU A 241 22.92 13.67 -6.73
CA GLU A 241 22.17 13.95 -7.96
C GLU A 241 21.97 12.69 -8.81
N ALA A 242 22.95 11.78 -8.80
CA ALA A 242 22.84 10.50 -9.48
C ALA A 242 21.76 9.61 -8.84
N SER A 243 21.58 9.68 -7.52
CA SER A 243 20.50 9.00 -6.81
C SER A 243 19.14 9.53 -7.23
N LYS A 244 18.95 10.85 -7.23
CA LYS A 244 17.70 11.49 -7.65
C LYS A 244 17.31 11.10 -9.08
N GLN A 245 18.26 11.10 -10.01
CA GLN A 245 17.99 10.70 -11.40
C GLN A 245 17.56 9.23 -11.51
N ARG A 246 18.17 8.33 -10.71
CA ARG A 246 17.77 6.92 -10.69
C ARG A 246 16.39 6.73 -10.06
N SER A 247 16.11 7.40 -8.96
CA SER A 247 14.81 7.30 -8.27
C SER A 247 13.69 7.90 -9.12
N GLU A 248 13.91 9.06 -9.74
CA GLU A 248 12.98 9.69 -10.68
C GLU A 248 12.59 8.74 -11.83
N ARG A 249 13.57 8.09 -12.46
CA ARG A 249 13.31 7.10 -13.52
C ARG A 249 12.41 5.96 -13.02
N ILE A 250 12.67 5.43 -11.82
CA ILE A 250 11.87 4.33 -11.28
C ILE A 250 10.47 4.80 -10.89
N PHE A 251 10.33 5.98 -10.27
CA PHE A 251 9.03 6.52 -9.89
C PHE A 251 8.17 6.87 -11.11
N GLN A 252 8.75 7.39 -12.19
CA GLN A 252 8.00 7.59 -13.45
C GLN A 252 7.39 6.28 -13.97
N ILE A 253 8.09 5.15 -13.84
CA ILE A 253 7.56 3.83 -14.22
C ILE A 253 6.45 3.42 -13.26
N ILE A 254 6.67 3.55 -11.95
CA ILE A 254 5.68 3.22 -10.91
C ILE A 254 4.40 4.03 -11.12
N ASP A 255 4.51 5.35 -11.29
CA ASP A 255 3.39 6.26 -11.52
C ASP A 255 2.63 5.90 -12.79
N ALA A 256 3.33 5.60 -13.88
CA ALA A 256 2.69 5.15 -15.12
C ALA A 256 1.87 3.86 -14.90
N ARG A 257 2.40 2.90 -14.12
CA ARG A 257 1.70 1.64 -13.81
C ARG A 257 0.51 1.84 -12.88
N ILE A 258 0.64 2.69 -11.87
CA ILE A 258 -0.46 3.05 -10.97
C ILE A 258 -1.57 3.72 -11.79
N ASN A 259 -1.22 4.72 -12.61
CA ASN A 259 -2.18 5.42 -13.47
C ASN A 259 -2.86 4.50 -14.48
N GLU A 260 -2.13 3.57 -15.10
CA GLU A 260 -2.73 2.55 -15.96
C GLU A 260 -3.72 1.67 -15.18
N SER A 261 -3.36 1.26 -13.97
CA SER A 261 -4.24 0.45 -13.12
C SER A 261 -5.51 1.20 -12.68
N ILE A 262 -5.40 2.51 -12.44
CA ILE A 262 -6.53 3.40 -12.14
C ILE A 262 -7.42 3.51 -13.38
N LYS A 263 -6.86 3.87 -14.55
CA LYS A 263 -7.60 3.96 -15.81
C LYS A 263 -8.31 2.67 -16.19
N LEU A 264 -7.70 1.51 -15.95
CA LEU A 264 -8.32 0.21 -16.20
C LEU A 264 -9.46 -0.09 -15.22
N LYS A 265 -9.36 0.36 -13.96
CA LYS A 265 -10.47 0.28 -13.01
C LYS A 265 -11.59 1.22 -13.40
N GLU A 266 -11.28 2.47 -13.75
CA GLU A 266 -12.24 3.47 -14.23
C GLU A 266 -12.95 2.98 -15.49
N LYS A 267 -12.24 2.49 -16.50
CA LYS A 267 -12.85 1.94 -17.73
C LYS A 267 -13.72 0.70 -17.47
N LYS A 268 -13.38 -0.11 -16.47
CA LYS A 268 -14.20 -1.26 -16.03
C LYS A 268 -15.41 -0.82 -15.20
N GLU A 269 -15.34 0.35 -14.59
CA GLU A 269 -16.42 0.97 -13.82
C GLU A 269 -17.30 1.88 -14.69
N GLU A 270 -16.82 2.38 -15.84
CA GLU A 270 -17.60 3.03 -16.91
C GLU A 270 -18.59 2.06 -17.59
N THR A 271 -18.41 0.75 -17.43
CA THR A 271 -19.43 -0.25 -17.81
C THR A 271 -20.52 -0.46 -16.75
N THR A 272 -20.58 0.38 -15.71
CA THR A 272 -21.64 0.41 -14.71
C THR A 272 -22.22 1.81 -14.60
N THR A 273 -23.54 1.90 -14.44
CA THR A 273 -24.42 3.08 -14.43
C THR A 273 -23.72 4.45 -14.24
N ASN A 274 -23.91 5.36 -15.21
CA ASN A 274 -23.40 6.73 -15.16
C ASN A 274 -23.83 7.43 -13.85
N ILE A 275 -22.86 7.93 -13.08
CA ILE A 275 -23.09 8.62 -11.80
C ILE A 275 -24.12 9.76 -11.92
N ASN A 276 -24.20 10.40 -13.09
CA ASN A 276 -25.15 11.50 -13.36
C ASN A 276 -26.61 11.05 -13.39
N ASP A 277 -26.87 9.77 -13.68
CA ASP A 277 -28.22 9.20 -13.75
C ASP A 277 -28.67 8.61 -12.39
N LEU A 278 -27.75 8.49 -11.43
CA LEU A 278 -28.08 7.96 -10.11
C LEU A 278 -28.96 8.94 -9.33
N THR A 279 -29.99 8.37 -8.70
CA THR A 279 -30.93 9.06 -7.84
C THR A 279 -30.82 8.53 -6.43
N PHE A 280 -30.67 9.44 -5.48
CA PHE A 280 -30.50 9.16 -4.06
C PHE A 280 -31.61 9.80 -3.25
N LEU A 281 -31.73 9.44 -1.97
CA LEU A 281 -32.71 10.06 -1.06
C LEU A 281 -32.02 11.11 -0.18
N SER A 282 -32.64 12.29 -0.03
CA SER A 282 -32.18 13.31 0.91
C SER A 282 -32.46 12.92 2.35
N ASP A 283 -31.92 13.69 3.30
CA ASP A 283 -32.22 13.58 4.72
C ASP A 283 -33.71 13.81 5.05
N LYS A 284 -34.45 14.41 4.12
CA LYS A 284 -35.91 14.60 4.15
C LYS A 284 -36.69 13.54 3.38
N GLY A 285 -36.01 12.58 2.75
CA GLY A 285 -36.62 11.50 1.96
C GLY A 285 -37.02 11.91 0.54
N GLU A 286 -36.53 13.03 0.05
CA GLU A 286 -36.77 13.50 -1.32
C GLU A 286 -35.78 12.85 -2.29
N GLU A 287 -36.25 12.46 -3.47
CA GLU A 287 -35.37 11.95 -4.53
C GLU A 287 -34.54 13.07 -5.16
N VAL A 288 -33.22 12.88 -5.18
CA VAL A 288 -32.26 13.81 -5.77
C VAL A 288 -31.40 13.05 -6.78
N THR A 289 -31.55 13.41 -8.05
CA THR A 289 -30.72 12.89 -9.15
C THR A 289 -29.47 13.75 -9.30
N ILE A 290 -28.29 13.14 -9.46
CA ILE A 290 -27.00 13.85 -9.54
C ILE A 290 -26.98 14.88 -10.67
N SER A 291 -27.51 14.54 -11.85
CA SER A 291 -27.64 15.46 -12.99
C SER A 291 -28.49 16.72 -12.72
N LYS A 292 -29.23 16.78 -11.61
CA LYS A 292 -30.00 17.97 -11.21
C LYS A 292 -29.23 18.90 -10.28
N LEU A 293 -28.07 18.49 -9.79
CA LEU A 293 -27.22 19.35 -8.95
C LEU A 293 -26.58 20.43 -9.80
N THR A 294 -26.57 21.67 -9.32
CA THR A 294 -25.96 22.79 -10.03
C THR A 294 -24.79 23.35 -9.23
N GLY A 295 -23.66 23.59 -9.90
CA GLY A 295 -22.45 24.21 -9.36
C GLY A 295 -21.41 24.37 -10.45
N GLU A 296 -20.42 25.25 -10.25
CA GLU A 296 -19.27 25.35 -11.16
C GLU A 296 -18.41 24.09 -11.06
N TYR A 297 -18.27 23.61 -9.81
CA TYR A 297 -17.77 22.29 -9.48
C TYR A 297 -18.73 21.59 -8.53
N ILE A 298 -18.86 20.27 -8.68
CA ILE A 298 -19.73 19.45 -7.82
C ILE A 298 -18.87 18.31 -7.25
N LEU A 299 -18.68 18.30 -5.93
CA LEU A 299 -18.03 17.19 -5.23
C LEU A 299 -19.09 16.21 -4.74
N ILE A 300 -19.02 14.97 -5.22
CA ILE A 300 -19.84 13.86 -4.76
C ILE A 300 -18.96 12.97 -3.90
N ASP A 301 -19.14 12.98 -2.58
CA ASP A 301 -18.30 12.26 -1.62
C ASP A 301 -19.08 11.13 -0.95
N PHE A 302 -18.65 9.89 -1.19
CA PHE A 302 -19.22 8.70 -0.57
C PHE A 302 -18.52 8.42 0.76
N TRP A 303 -19.31 8.43 1.83
CA TRP A 303 -18.81 8.32 3.20
C TRP A 303 -19.74 7.48 4.07
N ALA A 304 -19.34 7.23 5.32
CA ALA A 304 -20.23 6.68 6.33
C ALA A 304 -19.76 7.10 7.72
N SER A 305 -20.66 7.07 8.70
CA SER A 305 -20.36 7.35 10.11
C SER A 305 -19.23 6.47 10.66
N TRP A 306 -19.12 5.23 10.17
CA TRP A 306 -18.12 4.23 10.56
C TRP A 306 -16.78 4.33 9.80
N CYS A 307 -16.68 5.22 8.83
CA CYS A 307 -15.49 5.38 8.03
C CYS A 307 -14.55 6.43 8.64
N ILE A 308 -13.64 6.01 9.51
CA ILE A 308 -12.66 6.92 10.16
C ILE A 308 -11.89 7.79 9.14
N PRO A 309 -11.33 7.26 8.04
CA PRO A 309 -10.64 8.10 7.06
C PRO A 309 -11.55 9.13 6.38
N CYS A 310 -12.84 8.82 6.19
CA CYS A 310 -13.82 9.78 5.68
C CYS A 310 -14.01 10.93 6.69
N LEU A 311 -14.14 10.60 7.98
CA LEU A 311 -14.28 11.59 9.05
C LEU A 311 -13.03 12.48 9.18
N GLU A 312 -11.83 11.93 9.00
CA GLU A 312 -10.58 12.70 8.93
C GLU A 312 -10.52 13.63 7.71
N GLY A 313 -11.23 13.29 6.63
CA GLY A 313 -11.38 14.12 5.42
C GLY A 313 -12.38 15.28 5.55
N MET A 314 -13.37 15.18 6.44
CA MET A 314 -14.44 16.18 6.60
C MET A 314 -13.94 17.63 6.81
N PRO A 315 -12.89 17.90 7.62
CA PRO A 315 -12.33 19.24 7.75
C PRO A 315 -11.83 19.82 6.42
N TYR A 316 -11.26 18.99 5.55
CA TYR A 316 -10.74 19.41 4.25
C TYR A 316 -11.86 19.69 3.26
N ILE A 317 -12.97 18.92 3.29
CA ILE A 317 -14.16 19.20 2.47
C ILE A 317 -14.75 20.56 2.83
N LYS A 318 -14.86 20.88 4.12
CA LYS A 318 -15.31 22.20 4.57
C LYS A 318 -14.34 23.31 4.18
N GLN A 319 -13.04 23.04 4.22
CA GLN A 319 -12.03 23.99 3.77
C GLN A 319 -12.15 24.23 2.25
N ALA A 320 -12.37 23.17 1.46
CA ALA A 320 -12.56 23.25 0.03
C ALA A 320 -13.78 24.11 -0.34
N GLU A 321 -14.92 23.89 0.32
CA GLU A 321 -16.14 24.68 0.07
C GLU A 321 -15.93 26.16 0.38
N LYS A 322 -15.32 26.49 1.53
CA LYS A 322 -14.98 27.87 1.91
C LYS A 322 -14.00 28.51 0.94
N MET A 323 -12.97 27.77 0.52
CA MET A 323 -11.94 28.24 -0.39
C MET A 323 -12.51 28.56 -1.79
N CYS A 324 -13.48 27.76 -2.25
CA CYS A 324 -14.12 27.96 -3.54
C CYS A 324 -15.19 29.05 -3.52
N ASN A 325 -15.47 29.67 -2.37
CA ASN A 325 -16.38 30.81 -2.23
C ASN A 325 -17.74 30.63 -2.93
N GLY A 326 -18.37 29.47 -2.74
CA GLY A 326 -19.67 29.15 -3.33
C GLY A 326 -19.64 28.56 -4.74
N LYS A 327 -18.47 28.45 -5.39
CA LYS A 327 -18.31 27.78 -6.69
C LYS A 327 -18.35 26.26 -6.59
N LEU A 328 -18.00 25.71 -5.41
CA LEU A 328 -18.05 24.27 -5.13
C LEU A 328 -19.38 23.90 -4.45
N LYS A 329 -20.15 23.03 -5.10
CA LYS A 329 -21.31 22.37 -4.50
C LYS A 329 -20.85 21.03 -3.89
N VAL A 330 -21.02 20.88 -2.57
CA VAL A 330 -20.69 19.61 -1.88
C VAL A 330 -21.95 18.76 -1.71
N CYS A 331 -21.86 17.52 -2.16
CA CYS A 331 -22.85 16.47 -2.02
C CYS A 331 -22.24 15.28 -1.28
N LEU A 332 -22.68 15.07 -0.04
CA LEU A 332 -22.25 13.96 0.80
C LEU A 332 -23.26 12.81 0.68
N ILE A 333 -22.84 11.66 0.16
CA ILE A 333 -23.66 10.47 0.00
C ILE A 333 -23.27 9.45 1.06
N SER A 334 -24.14 9.22 2.03
CA SER A 334 -23.91 8.26 3.10
C SER A 334 -24.18 6.82 2.65
N MET A 335 -23.30 5.92 3.08
CA MET A 335 -23.45 4.47 3.01
C MET A 335 -23.94 3.85 4.34
N ASP A 336 -24.38 4.67 5.29
CA ASP A 336 -24.93 4.21 6.57
C ASP A 336 -26.27 3.51 6.35
N LYS A 337 -26.38 2.28 6.86
CA LYS A 337 -27.66 1.54 6.82
C LYS A 337 -28.68 2.07 7.82
N ASP A 338 -28.22 2.71 8.89
CA ASP A 338 -29.10 3.35 9.86
C ASP A 338 -29.18 4.86 9.59
N HIS A 339 -30.35 5.29 9.12
CA HIS A 339 -30.64 6.69 8.82
C HIS A 339 -30.53 7.59 10.05
N LYS A 340 -30.77 7.06 11.27
CA LYS A 340 -30.64 7.85 12.49
C LYS A 340 -29.19 8.22 12.74
N THR A 341 -28.26 7.26 12.65
CA THR A 341 -26.81 7.48 12.74
C THR A 341 -26.37 8.58 11.79
N TRP A 342 -26.77 8.45 10.54
CA TRP A 342 -26.38 9.36 9.48
C TRP A 342 -26.80 10.79 9.81
N LYS A 343 -28.07 10.99 10.19
CA LYS A 343 -28.60 12.31 10.58
C LYS A 343 -27.88 12.91 11.79
N GLU A 344 -27.59 12.11 12.81
CA GLU A 344 -26.82 12.57 13.97
C GLU A 344 -25.39 12.97 13.59
N CYS A 345 -24.76 12.23 12.67
CA CYS A 345 -23.44 12.56 12.16
C CYS A 345 -23.43 13.85 11.33
N ILE A 346 -24.47 14.14 10.53
CA ILE A 346 -24.59 15.42 9.82
C ILE A 346 -24.51 16.58 10.83
N VAL A 347 -25.28 16.51 11.92
CA VAL A 347 -25.33 17.56 12.95
C VAL A 347 -24.01 17.64 13.73
N ARG A 348 -23.46 16.49 14.16
CA ARG A 348 -22.18 16.42 14.88
C ARG A 348 -21.05 17.05 14.08
N TRP A 349 -21.02 16.77 12.78
CA TRP A 349 -20.03 17.30 11.87
C TRP A 349 -20.40 18.66 11.31
N LYS A 350 -21.52 19.29 11.67
CA LYS A 350 -21.91 20.62 11.19
C LYS A 350 -21.83 20.75 9.67
N VAL A 351 -22.44 19.79 8.96
CA VAL A 351 -22.48 19.71 7.48
C VAL A 351 -23.90 19.79 6.94
N GLU A 352 -24.84 20.32 7.72
CA GLU A 352 -26.25 20.53 7.34
C GLU A 352 -26.40 21.46 6.13
N ASN A 353 -25.41 22.33 5.88
CA ASN A 353 -25.39 23.25 4.75
C ASN A 353 -25.03 22.57 3.42
N PHE A 354 -24.51 21.33 3.45
CA PHE A 354 -24.22 20.55 2.26
C PHE A 354 -25.45 19.77 1.79
N VAL A 355 -25.42 19.29 0.55
CA VAL A 355 -26.42 18.33 0.08
C VAL A 355 -26.11 16.99 0.74
N ASN A 356 -26.99 16.52 1.63
CA ASN A 356 -26.81 15.26 2.33
C ASN A 356 -27.79 14.24 1.75
N LEU A 357 -27.26 13.20 1.11
CA LEU A 357 -28.02 12.10 0.50
C LEU A 357 -27.62 10.76 1.13
N THR A 358 -28.43 9.73 0.91
CA THR A 358 -28.12 8.35 1.27
C THR A 358 -28.20 7.43 0.05
N ALA A 359 -27.21 6.53 -0.04
CA ALA A 359 -27.18 5.43 -0.99
C ALA A 359 -27.95 4.21 -0.50
N ILE A 360 -28.63 4.29 0.65
CA ILE A 360 -29.45 3.23 1.21
C ILE A 360 -30.94 3.57 1.05
N ASN A 361 -31.70 2.66 0.46
CA ASN A 361 -33.13 2.81 0.25
C ASN A 361 -33.93 2.54 1.53
N SER A 362 -35.25 2.75 1.49
CA SER A 362 -36.15 2.55 2.64
C SER A 362 -36.20 1.11 3.18
N LYS A 363 -35.65 0.13 2.46
CA LYS A 363 -35.52 -1.27 2.89
C LYS A 363 -34.16 -1.58 3.54
N GLY A 364 -33.27 -0.60 3.65
CA GLY A 364 -31.91 -0.80 4.17
C GLY A 364 -30.95 -1.42 3.14
N GLU A 365 -31.33 -1.42 1.85
CA GLU A 365 -30.54 -1.96 0.75
C GLU A 365 -29.83 -0.82 0.00
N GLN A 366 -28.65 -1.10 -0.55
CA GLN A 366 -27.95 -0.15 -1.39
C GLN A 366 -28.73 0.10 -2.69
N ILE A 367 -28.84 1.37 -3.09
CA ILE A 367 -29.48 1.80 -4.32
C ILE A 367 -28.78 1.13 -5.51
N GLU A 368 -29.58 0.61 -6.44
CA GLU A 368 -29.11 -0.09 -7.63
C GLU A 368 -28.23 0.84 -8.50
N GLY A 369 -27.16 0.30 -9.07
CA GLY A 369 -26.21 1.06 -9.90
C GLY A 369 -25.11 1.79 -9.12
N VAL A 370 -25.23 1.94 -7.80
CA VAL A 370 -24.12 2.46 -6.97
C VAL A 370 -23.03 1.38 -6.88
N ASN A 371 -21.94 1.52 -7.65
CA ASN A 371 -20.83 0.55 -7.69
C ASN A 371 -19.61 0.97 -6.86
N ILE A 372 -19.84 1.55 -5.67
CA ILE A 372 -18.77 1.96 -4.75
C ILE A 372 -18.35 0.76 -3.90
N LYS A 373 -17.16 0.23 -4.16
CA LYS A 373 -16.63 -0.98 -3.49
C LYS A 373 -15.91 -0.68 -2.17
N ALA A 374 -15.45 0.55 -1.99
CA ALA A 374 -14.73 0.98 -0.81
C ALA A 374 -14.95 2.49 -0.63
N ILE A 375 -14.97 2.92 0.64
CA ILE A 375 -14.98 4.33 1.03
C ILE A 375 -13.75 4.62 1.91
N PRO A 376 -13.23 5.87 1.93
CA PRO A 376 -13.72 7.05 1.21
C PRO A 376 -13.54 6.95 -0.31
N TYR A 377 -14.48 7.50 -1.07
CA TYR A 377 -14.39 7.62 -2.52
C TYR A 377 -15.18 8.85 -2.97
N ASN A 378 -14.69 9.59 -3.95
CA ASN A 378 -15.41 10.75 -4.47
C ASN A 378 -15.27 10.95 -5.97
N TYR A 379 -16.21 11.73 -6.52
CA TYR A 379 -16.13 12.29 -7.87
C TYR A 379 -16.11 13.80 -7.74
N LEU A 380 -15.24 14.46 -8.50
CA LEU A 380 -15.30 15.89 -8.74
C LEU A 380 -15.80 16.11 -10.17
N LEU A 381 -16.93 16.78 -10.31
CA LEU A 381 -17.53 17.12 -11.59
C LEU A 381 -17.34 18.61 -11.91
N ASN A 382 -17.28 18.94 -13.20
CA ASN A 382 -17.44 20.32 -13.67
C ASN A 382 -18.93 20.68 -13.87
N LYS A 383 -19.19 21.92 -14.28
CA LYS A 383 -20.54 22.45 -14.60
C LYS A 383 -21.32 21.66 -15.67
N ASP A 384 -20.60 20.95 -16.54
CA ASP A 384 -21.17 20.14 -17.62
C ASP A 384 -21.39 18.67 -17.16
N HIS A 385 -21.25 18.41 -15.85
CA HIS A 385 -21.34 17.10 -15.21
C HIS A 385 -20.30 16.08 -15.71
N GLU A 386 -19.18 16.57 -16.25
CA GLU A 386 -18.05 15.72 -16.63
C GLU A 386 -17.15 15.48 -15.41
N ILE A 387 -16.70 14.24 -15.24
CA ILE A 387 -15.77 13.87 -14.17
C ILE A 387 -14.39 14.46 -14.47
N VAL A 388 -13.94 15.42 -13.65
CA VAL A 388 -12.62 16.06 -13.78
C VAL A 388 -11.58 15.50 -12.80
N ALA A 389 -12.02 14.76 -11.78
CA ALA A 389 -11.16 13.95 -10.92
C ALA A 389 -11.99 12.90 -10.15
N THR A 390 -11.33 11.83 -9.69
CA THR A 390 -11.90 10.78 -8.85
C THR A 390 -10.98 10.47 -7.68
N ASN A 391 -11.56 10.09 -6.55
CA ASN A 391 -10.86 9.56 -5.38
C ASN A 391 -9.70 10.45 -4.86
N ILE A 392 -9.91 11.76 -4.87
CA ILE A 392 -8.94 12.76 -4.39
C ILE A 392 -9.28 13.18 -2.96
N HIS A 393 -8.31 13.12 -2.04
CA HIS A 393 -8.60 13.29 -0.60
C HIS A 393 -7.73 14.36 0.05
N GLN A 394 -8.28 14.99 1.10
CA GLN A 394 -7.54 15.92 1.97
C GLN A 394 -6.81 17.03 1.20
N LYS A 395 -5.46 17.04 1.21
CA LYS A 395 -4.65 18.05 0.53
C LYS A 395 -4.79 17.98 -1.00
N GLU A 396 -4.91 16.78 -1.55
CA GLU A 396 -5.04 16.57 -3.00
C GLU A 396 -6.32 17.22 -3.53
N LEU A 397 -7.43 17.14 -2.79
CA LEU A 397 -8.68 17.83 -3.11
C LEU A 397 -8.48 19.35 -3.18
N LEU A 398 -7.80 19.94 -2.20
CA LEU A 398 -7.54 21.38 -2.15
C LEU A 398 -6.61 21.82 -3.28
N GLU A 399 -5.56 21.06 -3.56
CA GLU A 399 -4.63 21.33 -4.65
C GLU A 399 -5.32 21.26 -6.01
N LYS A 400 -6.16 20.24 -6.22
CA LYS A 400 -6.89 20.08 -7.48
C LYS A 400 -7.87 21.23 -7.71
N LEU A 401 -8.64 21.62 -6.69
CA LEU A 401 -9.54 22.76 -6.80
C LEU A 401 -8.78 24.07 -7.05
N ASN A 402 -7.65 24.30 -6.36
CA ASN A 402 -6.80 25.47 -6.63
C ASN A 402 -6.24 25.48 -8.07
N GLU A 403 -5.90 24.33 -8.64
CA GLU A 403 -5.47 24.21 -10.03
C GLU A 403 -6.60 24.61 -10.99
N LEU A 404 -7.79 24.05 -10.78
CA LEU A 404 -8.97 24.29 -11.62
C LEU A 404 -9.43 25.75 -11.55
N MET A 405 -9.41 26.34 -10.36
CA MET A 405 -9.79 27.73 -10.11
C MET A 405 -8.83 28.77 -10.71
N LYS A 406 -7.62 28.37 -11.13
CA LYS A 406 -6.64 29.25 -11.81
C LYS A 406 -6.75 29.22 -13.33
N LYS A 407 -7.48 28.25 -13.90
CA LYS A 407 -7.61 28.07 -15.35
C LYS A 407 -8.81 28.80 -15.95
N GLU A 408 -9.66 29.36 -15.10
CA GLU A 408 -10.69 30.35 -15.45
C GLU A 408 -10.16 31.77 -15.26
#